data_AF-A0A916Z1A6-F1
#
_entry.id   AF-A0A916Z1A6-F1
#
_cell.length_a   1.000
_cell.length_b   1.000
_cell.length_c   1.000
_cell.angle_alpha   90.00
_cell.angle_beta   90.00
_cell.angle_gamma   90.00
#
_symmetry.space_group_name_H-M   'P 1'
#
loop_
_entity.id
_entity.type
_entity.pdbx_description
1 polymer ?
#
loop_
_entity_poly.entity_id
_entity_poly.type
_entity_poly.pdbx_seq_one_letter_code
_entity_poly.pdbx_strand_id
1 'polypeptide(L)'
;MTQFRNDPLLAIARFLLTFGLAVTVIALAAIAITIPAIGIFYSQVSAELVANDAPSSAYWVILLMLMLVAGLLVMAFFFIRHLRRIVDTVAQGDPFVPINATRLTSMAWLSLGMFLIAIPIEASGAWLSGAVEHAEMQGQVGVEGSSLFLILTLFILARVFRKGAEMREELEGTV
;
A
#
# COMPACT_ATOMS: atom_id res chain seq x y z
N MET A 1 18.75 14.19 -27.66
CA MET A 1 17.38 13.89 -27.21
C MET A 1 17.15 12.38 -27.30
N THR A 2 17.50 11.63 -26.26
CA THR A 2 17.25 10.18 -26.21
C THR A 2 15.75 9.95 -26.01
N GLN A 3 15.07 9.52 -27.08
CA GLN A 3 13.64 9.23 -27.02
C GLN A 3 13.41 7.97 -26.17
N PHE A 4 13.02 8.13 -24.91
CA PHE A 4 12.44 7.06 -24.08
C PHE A 4 11.08 6.55 -24.61
N ARG A 5 10.64 7.02 -25.78
CA ARG A 5 9.30 6.78 -26.36
C ARG A 5 9.04 5.31 -26.68
N ASN A 6 10.09 4.50 -26.83
CA ASN A 6 10.02 3.06 -27.09
C ASN A 6 10.81 2.24 -26.04
N ASP A 7 10.96 2.71 -24.81
CA ASP A 7 11.59 1.90 -23.76
C ASP A 7 10.65 0.77 -23.33
N PRO A 8 10.95 -0.51 -23.67
CA PRO A 8 10.09 -1.64 -23.32
C PRO A 8 9.97 -1.82 -21.79
N LEU A 9 10.98 -1.40 -21.02
CA LEU A 9 10.95 -1.50 -19.56
C LEU A 9 9.90 -0.55 -18.97
N LEU A 10 9.82 0.69 -19.48
CA LEU A 10 8.82 1.66 -19.02
C LEU A 10 7.39 1.25 -19.41
N ALA A 11 7.23 0.62 -20.58
CA ALA A 11 5.94 0.06 -21.00
C ALA A 11 5.48 -1.06 -20.06
N ILE A 12 6.38 -2.02 -19.75
CA ILE A 12 6.10 -3.11 -18.81
C ILE A 12 5.81 -2.56 -17.42
N ALA A 13 6.61 -1.61 -16.92
CA ALA A 13 6.40 -0.98 -15.62
C ALA A 13 5.01 -0.32 -15.53
N ARG A 14 4.61 0.45 -16.55
CA ARG A 14 3.27 1.06 -16.62
C ARG A 14 2.15 0.02 -16.61
N PHE A 15 2.31 -1.06 -17.38
CA PHE A 15 1.34 -2.14 -17.42
C PHE A 15 1.19 -2.79 -16.04
N LEU A 16 2.30 -3.20 -15.42
CA LEU A 16 2.31 -3.83 -14.10
C LEU A 16 1.71 -2.92 -13.03
N LEU A 17 2.05 -1.63 -13.03
CA LEU A 17 1.49 -0.66 -12.07
C LEU A 17 -0.01 -0.44 -12.29
N THR A 18 -0.47 -0.46 -13.54
CA THR A 18 -1.90 -0.32 -13.86
C THR A 18 -2.67 -1.57 -13.45
N PHE A 19 -2.10 -2.75 -13.71
CA PHE A 19 -2.64 -4.02 -13.24
C PHE A 19 -2.71 -4.06 -11.71
N GLY A 20 -1.65 -3.64 -11.01
CA GLY A 20 -1.63 -3.54 -9.55
C GLY A 20 -2.72 -2.60 -9.01
N LEU A 21 -2.92 -1.43 -9.64
CA LEU A 21 -4.03 -0.55 -9.28
C LEU A 21 -5.40 -1.23 -9.45
N ALA A 22 -5.61 -1.94 -10.57
CA ALA A 22 -6.86 -2.66 -10.80
C ALA A 22 -7.11 -3.74 -9.74
N VAL A 23 -6.08 -4.53 -9.40
CA VAL A 23 -6.16 -5.55 -8.35
C VAL A 23 -6.51 -4.93 -7.00
N THR A 24 -5.87 -3.81 -6.61
CA THR A 24 -6.19 -3.13 -5.34
C THR A 24 -7.64 -2.61 -5.29
N VAL A 25 -8.18 -2.12 -6.42
CA VAL A 25 -9.58 -1.67 -6.50
C VAL A 25 -10.54 -2.85 -6.37
N ILE A 26 -10.25 -3.99 -7.02
CA ILE A 26 -11.07 -5.21 -6.91
C ILE A 26 -11.05 -5.71 -5.46
N ALA A 27 -9.90 -5.75 -4.81
CA ALA A 27 -9.78 -6.18 -3.42
C ALA A 27 -10.57 -5.25 -2.47
N LEU A 28 -10.49 -3.93 -2.67
CA LEU A 28 -11.29 -2.97 -1.90
C LEU A 28 -12.79 -3.15 -2.12
N ALA A 29 -13.22 -3.40 -3.36
CA ALA A 29 -14.62 -3.68 -3.66
C ALA A 29 -15.11 -4.97 -2.98
N ALA A 30 -14.29 -6.02 -2.97
CA ALA A 30 -14.59 -7.25 -2.27
C ALA A 30 -14.80 -7.00 -0.78
N ILE A 31 -13.87 -6.30 -0.10
CA ILE A 31 -14.01 -5.97 1.33
C ILE A 31 -15.24 -5.09 1.59
N ALA A 32 -15.50 -4.11 0.73
CA ALA A 32 -16.67 -3.24 0.84
C ALA A 32 -18.00 -4.00 0.75
N ILE A 33 -18.03 -5.16 0.09
CA ILE A 33 -19.17 -6.07 0.04
C ILE A 33 -19.16 -7.04 1.24
N THR A 34 -17.99 -7.55 1.63
CA THR A 34 -17.85 -8.51 2.73
C THR A 34 -18.28 -7.93 4.07
N ILE A 35 -17.90 -6.69 4.39
CA ILE A 35 -18.25 -6.05 5.67
C ILE A 35 -19.77 -5.99 5.91
N PRO A 36 -20.59 -5.44 4.99
CA PRO A 36 -22.04 -5.44 5.18
C PRO A 36 -22.64 -6.84 5.11
N ALA A 37 -22.08 -7.75 4.29
CA ALA A 37 -22.53 -9.14 4.25
C ALA A 37 -22.38 -9.84 5.61
N ILE A 38 -21.24 -9.66 6.29
CA ILE A 38 -21.03 -10.19 7.66
C ILE A 38 -22.08 -9.64 8.63
N GLY A 39 -22.44 -8.36 8.51
CA GLY A 39 -23.50 -7.76 9.33
C GLY A 39 -24.89 -8.32 9.04
N ILE A 40 -25.23 -8.55 7.77
CA ILE A 40 -26.53 -9.12 7.34
C ILE A 40 -26.65 -10.58 7.79
N PHE A 41 -25.58 -11.37 7.64
CA PHE A 41 -25.52 -12.78 7.99
C PHE A 41 -24.97 -13.03 9.40
N TYR A 42 -25.15 -12.07 10.32
CA TYR A 42 -24.61 -12.12 11.68
C TYR A 42 -24.88 -13.45 12.39
N SER A 43 -26.12 -13.94 12.32
CA SER A 43 -26.51 -15.19 13.00
C SER A 43 -25.75 -16.41 12.47
N GLN A 44 -25.51 -16.48 11.15
CA GLN A 44 -24.77 -17.57 10.52
C GLN A 44 -23.28 -17.50 10.87
N VAL A 45 -22.69 -16.30 10.77
CA VAL A 45 -21.29 -16.08 11.15
C VAL A 45 -21.06 -16.40 12.63
N SER A 46 -21.96 -15.97 13.51
CA SER A 46 -21.86 -16.27 14.94
C SER A 46 -22.02 -17.75 15.26
N ALA A 47 -22.88 -18.47 14.52
CA ALA A 47 -23.05 -19.91 14.70
C ALA A 47 -21.79 -20.67 14.27
N GLU A 48 -21.17 -20.27 13.17
CA GLU A 48 -19.91 -20.84 12.70
C GLU A 48 -18.77 -20.58 13.69
N LEU A 49 -18.68 -19.37 14.26
CA LEU A 49 -17.69 -19.06 15.29
C LEU A 49 -17.85 -19.98 16.52
N VAL A 50 -19.08 -20.17 17.01
CA VAL A 50 -19.34 -21.07 18.15
C VAL A 50 -19.03 -22.52 17.78
N ALA A 51 -19.34 -22.95 16.55
CA ALA A 51 -19.05 -24.31 16.08
C ALA A 51 -17.55 -24.61 16.01
N ASN A 52 -16.71 -23.58 15.88
CA ASN A 52 -15.25 -23.66 15.88
C ASN A 52 -14.63 -23.24 17.22
N ASP A 53 -15.41 -23.27 18.32
CA ASP A 53 -14.98 -22.89 19.68
C ASP A 53 -14.36 -21.47 19.78
N ALA A 54 -14.68 -20.59 18.83
CA ALA A 54 -14.16 -19.23 18.81
C ALA A 54 -14.90 -18.34 19.82
N PRO A 55 -14.19 -17.43 20.52
CA PRO A 55 -14.83 -16.51 21.45
C PRO A 55 -15.73 -15.52 20.71
N SER A 56 -16.80 -15.04 21.36
CA SER A 56 -17.72 -14.05 20.78
C SER A 56 -17.03 -12.74 20.37
N SER A 57 -15.87 -12.42 20.96
CA SER A 57 -15.04 -11.28 20.56
C SER A 57 -14.38 -11.45 19.18
N ALA A 58 -14.23 -12.67 18.67
CA ALA A 58 -13.64 -12.95 17.37
C ALA A 58 -14.36 -12.26 16.22
N TYR A 59 -15.70 -12.14 16.32
CA TYR A 59 -16.50 -11.39 15.34
C TYR A 59 -16.01 -9.94 15.17
N TRP A 60 -15.79 -9.25 16.29
CA TRP A 60 -15.33 -7.85 16.28
C TRP A 60 -13.88 -7.73 15.82
N VAL A 61 -13.04 -8.69 16.17
CA VAL A 61 -11.64 -8.73 15.70
C VAL A 61 -11.58 -8.94 14.19
N ILE A 62 -12.40 -9.84 13.63
CA ILE A 62 -12.49 -10.03 12.17
C ILE A 62 -12.91 -8.75 11.46
N LEU A 63 -13.94 -8.05 11.97
CA LEU A 63 -14.36 -6.76 11.41
C LEU A 63 -13.26 -5.70 11.50
N LEU A 64 -12.56 -5.61 12.63
CA LEU A 64 -11.42 -4.71 12.79
C LEU A 64 -10.31 -5.04 11.78
N MET A 65 -9.98 -6.32 11.60
CA MET A 65 -8.98 -6.74 10.63
C MET A 65 -9.37 -6.37 9.20
N LEU A 66 -10.63 -6.60 8.80
CA LEU A 66 -11.11 -6.19 7.47
C LEU A 66 -10.99 -4.67 7.26
N MET A 67 -11.29 -3.87 8.29
CA MET A 67 -11.12 -2.41 8.23
C MET A 67 -9.64 -1.99 8.12
N LEU A 68 -8.75 -2.63 8.87
CA LEU A 68 -7.31 -2.37 8.80
C LEU A 68 -6.72 -2.76 7.44
N VAL A 69 -7.12 -3.92 6.89
CA VAL A 69 -6.71 -4.38 5.57
C VAL A 69 -7.25 -3.45 4.48
N ALA A 70 -8.50 -2.96 4.59
CA ALA A 70 -9.02 -1.95 3.68
C ALA A 70 -8.18 -0.66 3.74
N GLY A 71 -7.82 -0.19 4.93
CA GLY A 71 -6.91 0.95 5.12
C GLY A 71 -5.56 0.72 4.43
N LEU A 72 -4.96 -0.45 4.63
CA LEU A 72 -3.69 -0.84 3.99
C LEU A 72 -3.80 -0.82 2.46
N LEU A 73 -4.87 -1.37 1.89
CA LEU A 73 -5.12 -1.38 0.45
C LEU A 73 -5.32 0.03 -0.13
N VAL A 74 -5.99 0.92 0.60
CA VAL A 74 -6.12 2.34 0.19
C VAL A 74 -4.74 3.00 0.15
N MET A 75 -3.90 2.78 1.16
CA MET A 75 -2.54 3.33 1.18
C MET A 75 -1.68 2.77 0.04
N ALA A 76 -1.76 1.45 -0.20
CA ALA A 76 -1.09 0.78 -1.31
C ALA A 76 -1.54 1.33 -2.67
N PHE A 77 -2.84 1.58 -2.87
CA PHE A 77 -3.36 2.20 -4.08
C PHE A 77 -2.71 3.56 -4.35
N PHE A 78 -2.67 4.44 -3.33
CA PHE A 78 -2.03 5.74 -3.48
C PHE A 78 -0.52 5.62 -3.73
N PHE A 79 0.15 4.68 -3.07
CA PHE A 79 1.58 4.43 -3.28
C PHE A 79 1.86 4.03 -4.74
N ILE A 80 1.15 3.03 -5.26
CA ILE A 80 1.28 2.56 -6.65
C ILE A 80 0.92 3.69 -7.63
N ARG A 81 -0.09 4.51 -7.31
CA ARG A 81 -0.47 5.67 -8.13
C ARG A 81 0.62 6.73 -8.19
N HIS A 82 1.30 7.03 -7.08
CA HIS A 82 2.44 7.94 -7.08
C HIS A 82 3.61 7.38 -7.88
N LEU A 83 3.94 6.11 -7.70
CA LEU A 83 4.99 5.43 -8.47
C LEU A 83 4.71 5.46 -9.98
N ARG A 84 3.47 5.14 -10.39
CA ARG A 84 3.06 5.22 -11.80
C ARG A 84 3.24 6.62 -12.37
N ARG A 85 2.85 7.66 -11.63
CA ARG A 85 3.02 9.04 -12.09
C ARG A 85 4.49 9.43 -12.24
N ILE A 86 5.40 8.91 -11.39
CA ILE A 86 6.84 9.11 -11.53
C ILE A 86 7.33 8.42 -12.82
N VAL A 87 6.93 7.15 -13.05
CA VAL A 87 7.23 6.43 -14.30
C VAL A 87 6.73 7.20 -15.53
N ASP A 88 5.56 7.84 -15.43
CA ASP A 88 5.02 8.64 -16.52
C ASP A 88 5.88 9.87 -16.85
N THR A 89 6.39 10.56 -15.83
CA THR A 89 7.29 11.71 -16.03
C THR A 89 8.66 11.28 -16.57
N VAL A 90 9.18 10.13 -16.13
CA VAL A 90 10.45 9.56 -16.65
C VAL A 90 10.30 9.21 -18.13
N ALA A 91 9.18 8.60 -18.52
CA ALA A 91 8.91 8.27 -19.92
C ALA A 91 8.71 9.51 -20.81
N GLN A 92 8.35 10.66 -20.23
CA GLN A 92 8.31 11.95 -20.93
C GLN A 92 9.69 12.61 -21.05
N GLY A 93 10.73 12.01 -20.45
CA GLY A 93 12.11 12.48 -20.51
C GLY A 93 12.49 13.47 -19.39
N ASP A 94 11.60 13.71 -18.42
CA ASP A 94 11.85 14.67 -17.33
C ASP A 94 11.70 14.01 -15.95
N PRO A 95 12.75 13.32 -15.46
CA PRO A 95 12.73 12.66 -14.15
C PRO A 95 12.77 13.63 -12.97
N PHE A 96 13.37 14.82 -13.13
CA PHE A 96 13.68 15.76 -12.04
C PHE A 96 12.69 16.93 -11.94
N VAL A 97 11.44 16.72 -12.33
CA VAL A 97 10.38 17.70 -12.06
C VAL A 97 10.16 17.86 -10.54
N PRO A 98 9.98 19.08 -10.00
CA PRO A 98 9.76 19.32 -8.57
C PRO A 98 8.63 18.47 -7.96
N ILE A 99 7.59 18.20 -8.75
CA ILE A 99 6.44 17.39 -8.33
C ILE A 99 6.83 15.95 -7.95
N ASN A 100 7.90 15.37 -8.52
CA ASN A 100 8.34 14.03 -8.18
C ASN A 100 8.94 13.95 -6.76
N ALA A 101 9.57 15.01 -6.27
CA ALA A 101 10.03 15.09 -4.88
C ALA A 101 8.84 15.06 -3.90
N THR A 102 7.74 15.74 -4.24
CA THR A 102 6.50 15.68 -3.46
C THR A 102 5.91 14.28 -3.47
N ARG A 103 5.87 13.61 -4.64
CA ARG A 103 5.37 12.22 -4.77
C ARG A 103 6.18 11.24 -3.92
N LEU A 104 7.52 11.36 -3.93
CA LEU A 104 8.39 10.54 -3.09
C LEU A 104 8.17 10.78 -1.60
N THR A 105 7.99 12.04 -1.19
CA THR A 105 7.62 12.37 0.20
C THR A 105 6.29 11.73 0.60
N SER A 106 5.27 11.81 -0.27
CA SER A 106 3.98 11.15 -0.03
C SER A 106 4.14 9.63 0.09
N MET A 107 4.94 9.01 -0.78
CA MET A 107 5.23 7.57 -0.72
C MET A 107 5.94 7.18 0.59
N ALA A 108 6.83 8.02 1.12
CA ALA A 108 7.49 7.79 2.40
C ALA A 108 6.48 7.76 3.56
N TRP A 109 5.57 8.74 3.61
CA TRP A 109 4.50 8.79 4.61
C TRP A 109 3.50 7.63 4.46
N LEU A 110 3.16 7.27 3.23
CA LEU A 110 2.31 6.10 2.97
C LEU A 110 2.98 4.81 3.47
N SER A 111 4.28 4.66 3.23
CA SER A 111 5.04 3.50 3.70
C SER A 111 5.10 3.44 5.23
N LEU A 112 5.27 4.59 5.88
CA LEU A 112 5.23 4.67 7.34
C LEU A 112 3.85 4.30 7.90
N GLY A 113 2.77 4.81 7.33
CA GLY A 113 1.43 4.45 7.80
C GLY A 113 1.09 2.99 7.54
N MET A 114 1.55 2.40 6.42
CA MET A 114 1.40 0.95 6.17
C MET A 114 2.13 0.13 7.23
N PHE A 115 3.36 0.52 7.59
CA PHE A 115 4.12 -0.11 8.67
C PHE A 115 3.41 -0.01 10.03
N LEU A 116 2.79 1.13 10.34
CA LEU A 116 2.04 1.30 11.59
C LEU A 116 0.73 0.51 11.62
N ILE A 117 0.02 0.39 10.49
CA ILE A 117 -1.22 -0.41 10.36
C ILE A 117 -0.94 -1.92 10.42
N ALA A 118 0.21 -2.34 9.92
CA ALA A 118 0.63 -3.73 9.95
C ALA A 118 0.69 -4.31 11.38
N ILE A 119 1.16 -3.53 12.36
CA ILE A 119 1.29 -3.96 13.77
C ILE A 119 -0.04 -4.45 14.37
N PRO A 120 -1.14 -3.67 14.37
CA PRO A 120 -2.42 -4.14 14.90
C PRO A 120 -3.02 -5.28 14.06
N ILE A 121 -2.69 -5.41 12.76
CA ILE A 121 -3.13 -6.56 11.95
C ILE A 121 -2.45 -7.84 12.46
N GLU A 122 -1.13 -7.82 12.63
CA GLU A 122 -0.38 -8.97 13.15
C GLU A 122 -0.81 -9.33 14.58
N ALA A 123 -1.00 -8.34 15.45
CA ALA A 123 -1.50 -8.55 16.81
C ALA A 123 -2.90 -9.19 16.81
N SER A 124 -3.80 -8.74 15.93
CA SER A 124 -5.14 -9.31 15.79
C SER A 124 -5.11 -10.74 15.24
N GLY A 125 -4.24 -11.01 14.26
CA GLY A 125 -4.04 -12.34 13.70
C GLY A 125 -3.48 -13.34 14.71
N ALA A 126 -2.48 -12.94 15.48
CA ALA A 126 -1.88 -13.76 16.54
C ALA A 126 -2.85 -14.05 17.68
N TRP A 127 -3.70 -13.06 18.03
CA TRP A 127 -4.76 -13.28 19.00
C TRP A 127 -5.80 -14.29 18.49
N LEU A 128 -6.19 -14.18 17.21
CA LEU A 128 -7.19 -15.07 16.61
C LEU A 128 -6.67 -16.52 16.46
N SER A 129 -5.41 -16.70 16.08
CA SER A 129 -4.79 -18.03 15.97
C SER A 129 -4.64 -18.72 17.33
N GLY A 130 -4.41 -17.96 18.40
CA GLY A 130 -4.42 -18.48 19.76
C GLY A 130 -5.82 -18.75 20.32
N ALA A 131 -6.85 -18.10 19.77
CA ALA A 131 -8.23 -18.20 20.23
C ALA A 131 -9.07 -19.23 19.47
N VAL A 132 -8.64 -19.67 18.29
CA VAL A 132 -9.35 -20.61 17.42
C VAL A 132 -8.41 -21.73 17.02
N GLU A 133 -8.66 -22.94 17.52
CA GLU A 133 -7.91 -24.13 17.15
C GLU A 133 -8.07 -24.36 15.63
N HIS A 134 -6.96 -24.40 14.88
CA HIS A 134 -6.88 -24.46 13.39
C HIS A 134 -6.99 -23.13 12.61
N ALA A 135 -7.07 -21.97 13.26
CA ALA A 135 -6.91 -20.69 12.56
C ALA A 135 -5.44 -20.39 12.26
N GLU A 136 -4.83 -21.11 11.31
CA GLU A 136 -3.51 -20.76 10.79
C GLU A 136 -3.61 -19.51 9.89
N MET A 137 -3.59 -18.34 10.53
CA MET A 137 -3.44 -17.06 9.84
C MET A 137 -1.96 -16.89 9.44
N GLN A 138 -1.54 -17.61 8.38
CA GLN A 138 -0.21 -17.44 7.77
C GLN A 138 -0.19 -16.17 6.90
N GLY A 139 -0.29 -15.00 7.53
CA GLY A 139 -0.16 -13.71 6.89
C GLY A 139 0.83 -12.85 7.65
N GLN A 140 2.10 -12.86 7.24
CA GLN A 140 3.07 -11.86 7.71
C GLN A 140 2.72 -10.55 7.00
N VAL A 141 2.23 -9.57 7.76
CA VAL A 141 1.86 -8.28 7.19
C VAL A 141 3.04 -7.34 7.40
N GLY A 142 4.10 -7.48 6.61
CA GLY A 142 5.05 -6.40 6.30
C GLY A 142 5.81 -5.68 7.44
N VAL A 143 5.77 -6.16 8.69
CA VAL A 143 6.58 -5.59 9.80
C VAL A 143 8.02 -6.13 9.74
N GLU A 144 8.63 -6.07 8.57
CA GLU A 144 10.04 -6.41 8.41
C GLU A 144 10.93 -5.17 8.61
N GLY A 145 12.13 -5.36 9.16
CA GLY A 145 13.11 -4.27 9.29
C GLY A 145 13.50 -3.63 7.95
N SER A 146 13.34 -4.36 6.84
CA SER A 146 13.50 -3.87 5.46
C SER A 146 12.57 -2.68 5.14
N SER A 147 11.38 -2.63 5.75
CA SER A 147 10.39 -1.56 5.58
C SER A 147 10.88 -0.22 6.11
N LEU A 148 11.63 -0.20 7.22
CA LEU A 148 12.19 1.04 7.80
C LEU A 148 13.25 1.66 6.89
N PHE A 149 14.11 0.83 6.30
CA PHE A 149 15.09 1.29 5.32
C PHE A 149 14.41 1.90 4.10
N LEU A 150 13.36 1.27 3.57
CA LEU A 150 12.58 1.82 2.45
C LEU A 150 12.00 3.20 2.79
N ILE A 151 11.39 3.37 3.97
CA ILE A 151 10.82 4.65 4.41
C ILE A 151 11.91 5.74 4.44
N LEU A 152 13.06 5.45 5.06
CA LEU A 152 14.19 6.39 5.12
C LEU A 152 14.74 6.71 3.73
N THR A 153 14.92 5.69 2.89
CA THR A 153 15.38 5.86 1.51
C THR A 153 14.42 6.76 0.73
N LEU A 154 13.11 6.60 0.85
CA LEU A 154 12.14 7.45 0.17
C LEU A 154 12.22 8.91 0.63
N PHE A 155 12.38 9.18 1.93
CA PHE A 155 12.59 10.55 2.43
C PHE A 155 13.89 11.16 1.92
N ILE A 156 14.98 10.38 1.90
CA ILE A 156 16.29 10.83 1.40
C ILE A 156 16.18 11.12 -0.10
N LEU A 157 15.61 10.21 -0.89
CA LEU A 157 15.41 10.40 -2.32
C LEU A 157 14.55 11.64 -2.59
N ALA A 158 13.47 11.85 -1.83
CA ALA A 158 12.65 13.05 -1.97
C ALA A 158 13.46 14.35 -1.75
N ARG A 159 14.39 14.36 -0.80
CA ARG A 159 15.27 15.50 -0.54
C ARG A 159 16.27 15.71 -1.67
N VAL A 160 16.89 14.64 -2.16
CA VAL A 160 17.85 14.69 -3.27
C VAL A 160 17.16 15.14 -4.56
N PHE A 161 15.96 14.65 -4.86
CA PHE A 161 15.19 15.05 -6.04
C PHE A 161 14.80 16.53 -5.99
N ARG A 162 14.41 17.04 -4.82
CA ARG A 162 14.14 18.47 -4.65
C ARG A 162 15.38 19.31 -4.94
N LYS A 163 16.53 18.93 -4.38
CA LYS A 163 17.78 19.66 -4.66
C LYS A 163 18.21 19.55 -6.12
N GLY A 164 17.99 18.38 -6.74
CA GLY A 164 18.22 18.17 -8.17
C GLY A 164 17.37 19.09 -9.06
N ALA A 165 16.11 19.30 -8.69
CA ALA A 165 15.22 20.21 -9.40
C ALA A 165 15.66 21.69 -9.25
N GLU A 166 16.04 22.12 -8.04
CA GLU A 166 16.58 23.47 -7.80
C GLU A 166 17.85 23.74 -8.62
N MET A 167 18.80 22.79 -8.65
CA MET A 167 20.04 22.93 -9.43
C MET A 167 19.76 23.03 -10.94
N ARG A 168 18.73 22.35 -11.43
CA ARG A 168 18.33 22.44 -12.84
C ARG A 168 17.77 23.82 -13.18
N GLU A 169 16.96 24.39 -12.30
CA GLU A 169 16.40 25.73 -12.45
C GLU A 169 17.50 26.81 -12.46
N GLU A 170 18.50 26.69 -11.58
CA GLU A 170 19.68 27.57 -11.57
C GLU A 170 20.46 27.50 -12.90
N LEU A 171 20.62 26.32 -13.48
CA LEU A 171 21.32 26.13 -14.75
C LEU A 171 20.52 26.67 -15.94
N GLU A 172 19.20 26.49 -15.97
CA GLU A 172 18.33 27.03 -17.02
C GLU A 172 18.24 28.57 -16.96
N GLY A 173 18.41 29.18 -15.78
CA GLY A 173 18.43 30.63 -15.59
C GLY A 173 19.75 31.34 -15.88
N THR A 174 20.80 30.61 -16.27
CA THR A 174 22.13 31.18 -16.60
C THR A 174 22.41 31.27 -18.11
N VAL A 175 21.41 30.97 -18.95
CA VAL A 175 21.45 31.06 -20.42
C VAL A 175 20.59 32.23 -20.88
#